data_AF-X8CKG0-F1
#
_entry.id   AF-X8CKG0-F1
#
_cell.length_a   1.000
_cell.length_b   1.000
_cell.length_c   1.000
_cell.angle_alpha   90.00
_cell.angle_beta   90.00
_cell.angle_gamma   90.00
#
_symmetry.space_group_name_H-M   'P 1'
#
loop_
_entity.id
_entity.type
_entity.pdbx_description
1 polymer ?
#
loop_
_entity_poly.entity_id
_entity_poly.type
_entity_poly.pdbx_seq_one_letter_code
_entity_poly.pdbx_strand_id
1 'polypeptide(L)'
;MTSEVLVFKVRPKANQASRCSRCQKRCPAYDGGDGIRRWRSLDLETTKTYLQAAAPRVACPEHGVGVATCPGRGPAPVIPGLLRTQPRG
;
A
#
# COMPACT_ATOMS: atom_id res chain seq x y z
N MET A 1 -31.49 -2.77 7.44
CA MET A 1 -30.70 -1.55 7.18
C MET A 1 -29.35 -1.99 6.61
N THR A 2 -29.21 -2.04 5.30
CA THR A 2 -27.91 -2.33 4.67
C THR A 2 -27.03 -1.10 4.86
N SER A 3 -25.97 -1.23 5.66
CA SER A 3 -24.97 -0.16 5.77
C SER A 3 -24.35 0.03 4.39
N GLU A 4 -24.57 1.18 3.76
CA GLU A 4 -23.88 1.50 2.51
C GLU A 4 -22.38 1.67 2.80
N VAL A 5 -21.56 0.97 2.01
CA VAL A 5 -20.10 1.02 2.11
C VAL A 5 -19.53 1.31 0.74
N LEU A 6 -18.58 2.24 0.68
CA LEU A 6 -17.85 2.56 -0.53
C LEU A 6 -16.56 1.74 -0.59
N VAL A 7 -16.37 1.02 -1.69
CA VAL A 7 -15.19 0.18 -1.89
C VAL A 7 -14.45 0.58 -3.17
N PHE A 8 -13.29 1.21 -3.01
CA PHE A 8 -12.43 1.60 -4.12
C PHE A 8 -11.51 0.43 -4.51
N LYS A 9 -11.63 -0.04 -5.75
CA LYS A 9 -10.65 -0.95 -6.36
C LYS A 9 -9.42 -0.15 -6.75
N VAL A 10 -8.29 -0.43 -6.12
CA VAL A 10 -7.02 0.29 -6.37
C VAL A 10 -5.92 -0.68 -6.76
N ARG A 11 -4.93 -0.18 -7.49
CA ARG A 11 -3.69 -0.91 -7.81
C ARG A 11 -2.49 0.02 -7.67
N PRO A 12 -1.34 -0.48 -7.18
CA PRO A 12 -0.12 0.32 -7.19
C PRO A 12 0.28 0.67 -8.63
N LYS A 13 0.91 1.84 -8.80
CA LYS A 13 1.57 2.19 -10.07
C LYS A 13 2.67 1.15 -10.36
N ALA A 14 2.93 0.87 -11.63
CA ALA A 14 3.87 -0.18 -12.05
C ALA A 14 5.27 -0.05 -11.41
N ASN A 15 5.79 1.18 -11.25
CA ASN A 15 7.09 1.45 -10.63
C ASN A 15 7.11 1.32 -9.09
N GLN A 16 5.94 1.22 -8.46
CA GLN A 16 5.75 1.00 -7.02
C GLN A 16 5.34 -0.43 -6.69
N ALA A 17 5.03 -1.26 -7.70
CA ALA A 17 4.75 -2.66 -7.51
C ALA A 17 5.99 -3.43 -7.03
N SER A 18 5.77 -4.54 -6.31
CA SER A 18 6.80 -5.49 -5.88
C SER A 18 7.92 -4.87 -5.05
N ARG A 19 7.58 -3.95 -4.14
CA ARG A 19 8.51 -3.35 -3.18
C ARG A 19 8.26 -3.90 -1.79
N CYS A 20 9.32 -4.08 -1.01
CA CYS A 20 9.18 -4.46 0.40
C CYS A 20 8.41 -3.38 1.16
N SER A 21 7.34 -3.77 1.87
CA SER A 21 6.56 -2.83 2.68
C SER A 21 7.36 -2.15 3.80
N ARG A 22 8.49 -2.74 4.24
CA ARG A 22 9.37 -2.21 5.28
C ARG A 22 10.43 -1.25 4.73
N CYS A 23 11.28 -1.69 3.81
CA CYS A 23 12.39 -0.87 3.29
C CYS A 23 12.17 -0.24 1.90
N GLN A 24 11.04 -0.50 1.24
CA GLN A 24 10.67 0.01 -0.08
C GLN A 24 11.63 -0.34 -1.24
N LYS A 25 12.66 -1.17 -0.99
CA LYS A 25 13.51 -1.74 -2.02
C LYS A 25 12.68 -2.65 -2.92
N ARG A 26 13.02 -2.66 -4.21
CA ARG A 26 12.40 -3.57 -5.18
C ARG A 26 12.84 -4.99 -4.84
N CYS A 27 11.89 -5.91 -4.79
CA CYS A 27 12.12 -7.29 -4.38
C CYS A 27 11.50 -8.26 -5.38
N PRO A 28 12.08 -9.46 -5.57
CA PRO A 28 11.45 -10.53 -6.34
C PRO A 28 10.07 -10.87 -5.78
N ALA A 29 9.16 -11.24 -6.68
CA ALA A 29 7.88 -11.81 -6.28
C ALA A 29 8.12 -13.14 -5.55
N TYR A 30 7.34 -13.37 -4.49
CA TYR A 30 7.35 -14.64 -3.76
C TYR A 30 6.13 -15.46 -4.16
N ASP A 31 4.93 -14.94 -3.90
CA ASP A 31 3.66 -15.51 -4.36
C ASP A 31 2.58 -14.42 -4.49
N GLY A 32 1.38 -14.82 -4.95
CA GLY A 32 0.24 -13.93 -5.12
C GLY A 32 -0.41 -13.44 -3.81
N GLY A 33 0.04 -13.92 -2.65
CA GLY A 33 -0.62 -13.71 -1.36
C GLY A 33 -2.03 -14.32 -1.31
N ASP A 34 -2.83 -13.88 -0.34
CA ASP A 34 -4.20 -14.38 -0.10
C ASP A 34 -5.24 -13.76 -1.06
N GLY A 35 -4.82 -13.26 -2.23
CA GLY A 35 -5.68 -12.60 -3.21
C GLY A 35 -6.00 -11.14 -2.86
N ILE A 36 -7.29 -10.76 -2.97
CA ILE A 36 -7.74 -9.38 -2.74
C ILE A 36 -7.92 -9.13 -1.25
N ARG A 37 -7.18 -8.14 -0.74
CA ARG A 37 -7.30 -7.67 0.63
C ARG A 37 -8.02 -6.32 0.66
N ARG A 38 -8.71 -6.07 1.77
CA ARG A 38 -9.41 -4.82 2.06
C ARG A 38 -8.77 -4.08 3.23
N TRP A 39 -8.59 -2.78 3.08
CA TRP A 39 -8.06 -1.88 4.12
C TRP A 39 -9.05 -0.77 4.40
N ARG A 40 -9.09 -0.31 5.66
CA ARG A 40 -9.91 0.83 6.03
C ARG A 40 -9.30 2.12 5.51
N SER A 41 -10.12 2.98 4.92
CA SER A 41 -9.74 4.35 4.57
C SER A 41 -10.48 5.37 5.42
N LEU A 42 -10.22 6.65 5.19
CA LEU A 42 -11.01 7.74 5.76
C LEU A 42 -12.43 7.72 5.19
N ASP A 43 -13.42 7.80 6.06
CA ASP A 43 -14.84 7.81 5.71
C ASP A 43 -15.15 8.98 4.78
N LEU A 44 -16.07 8.74 3.85
CA LEU A 44 -16.61 9.79 3.00
C LEU A 44 -17.92 10.22 3.65
N GLU A 45 -17.86 11.33 4.37
CA GLU A 45 -18.93 11.78 5.27
C GLU A 45 -19.28 10.69 6.29
N THR A 46 -20.54 10.28 6.34
CA THR A 46 -21.04 9.20 7.21
C THR A 46 -20.86 7.80 6.60
N THR A 47 -20.28 7.70 5.40
CA THR A 47 -20.17 6.44 4.66
C THR A 47 -18.82 5.78 4.91
N LYS A 48 -18.86 4.52 5.36
CA LYS A 48 -17.64 3.73 5.57
C LYS A 48 -16.98 3.43 4.22
N THR A 49 -15.68 3.66 4.17
CA THR A 49 -14.88 3.53 2.94
C THR A 49 -13.75 2.53 3.10
N TYR A 50 -13.51 1.79 2.04
CA TYR A 50 -12.49 0.76 2.00
C TYR A 50 -11.70 0.83 0.70
N LEU A 51 -10.41 0.55 0.79
CA LEU A 51 -9.57 0.27 -0.37
C LEU A 51 -9.48 -1.24 -0.52
N GLN A 52 -9.60 -1.75 -1.74
CA GLN A 52 -9.34 -3.15 -2.05
C GLN A 52 -8.34 -3.29 -3.20
N ALA A 53 -7.38 -4.19 -3.02
CA ALA A 53 -6.31 -4.46 -3.96
C ALA A 53 -5.71 -5.85 -3.70
N ALA A 54 -5.01 -6.39 -4.68
CA ALA A 54 -4.17 -7.56 -4.45
C ALA A 54 -3.05 -7.23 -3.46
N ALA A 55 -2.73 -8.18 -2.57
CA ALA A 55 -1.66 -8.05 -1.58
C ALA A 55 -0.56 -9.11 -1.82
N PRO A 56 0.16 -9.06 -2.95
CA PRO A 56 1.18 -10.05 -3.27
C PRO A 56 2.33 -10.00 -2.25
N ARG A 57 2.99 -11.14 -2.03
CA ARG A 57 4.18 -11.22 -1.17
C ARG A 57 5.45 -11.14 -1.99
N VAL A 58 6.48 -10.55 -1.40
CA VAL A 58 7.81 -10.38 -1.98
C VAL A 58 8.86 -10.94 -1.02
N ALA A 59 9.94 -11.48 -1.58
CA ALA A 59 11.09 -11.95 -0.81
C ALA A 59 12.08 -10.79 -0.67
N CYS A 60 12.07 -10.12 0.49
CA CYS A 60 13.04 -9.08 0.78
C CYS A 60 14.33 -9.71 1.31
N PRO A 61 15.51 -9.36 0.77
CA PRO A 61 16.79 -9.90 1.25
C PRO A 61 17.10 -9.49 2.70
N GLU A 62 16.56 -8.37 3.17
CA GLU A 62 16.81 -7.85 4.52
C GLU A 62 15.73 -8.26 5.54
N HIS A 63 14.48 -8.39 5.09
CA HIS A 63 13.32 -8.54 5.98
C HIS A 63 12.58 -9.88 5.80
N GLY A 64 13.10 -10.77 4.94
CA GLY A 64 12.47 -12.02 4.58
C GLY A 64 11.22 -11.84 3.72
N VAL A 65 10.37 -12.86 3.70
CA VAL A 65 9.09 -12.85 2.98
C VAL A 65 8.09 -11.94 3.68
N GLY A 66 7.53 -10.99 2.95
CA GLY A 66 6.52 -10.07 3.48
C GLY A 66 5.58 -9.58 2.39
N VAL A 67 4.49 -8.92 2.79
CA VAL A 67 3.57 -8.29 1.83
C VAL A 67 4.30 -7.16 1.10
N ALA A 68 4.08 -7.05 -0.21
CA ALA A 68 4.49 -5.91 -0.99
C ALA A 68 3.85 -4.62 -0.44
N THR A 69 4.47 -3.47 -0.71
CA THR A 69 3.90 -2.16 -0.38
C THR A 69 2.43 -2.08 -0.84
N CYS A 70 1.54 -1.78 0.10
CA CYS A 70 0.10 -1.76 -0.11
C CYS A 70 -0.50 -0.42 0.35
N PRO A 71 -1.74 -0.09 -0.02
CA PRO A 71 -2.40 1.11 0.49
C PRO A 71 -2.39 1.14 2.02
N GLY A 72 -2.01 2.29 2.60
CA GLY A 72 -1.87 2.47 4.05
C GLY A 72 -0.62 1.83 4.68
N ARG A 73 0.23 1.15 3.90
CA ARG A 73 1.45 0.51 4.38
C ARG A 73 2.63 0.83 3.44
N GLY A 74 3.27 1.95 3.72
CA GLY A 74 4.44 2.50 3.03
C GLY A 74 4.72 3.91 3.57
N PRO A 75 5.92 4.46 3.40
CA PRO A 75 6.15 5.88 3.67
C PRO A 75 5.21 6.72 2.81
N ALA A 76 4.81 7.90 3.30
CA ALA A 76 3.99 8.83 2.55
C ALA A 76 4.56 9.02 1.12
N PRO A 77 3.70 9.16 0.10
CA PRO A 77 4.19 9.40 -1.25
C PRO A 77 5.16 10.58 -1.25
N VAL A 78 6.38 10.38 -1.77
CA VAL A 78 7.23 11.49 -2.16
C VAL A 78 6.52 12.18 -3.32
N ILE A 79 5.86 13.30 -3.06
CA ILE A 79 5.28 14.15 -4.10
C ILE A 79 6.48 14.83 -4.78
N PRO A 80 6.84 14.50 -6.03
CA PRO A 80 7.92 15.19 -6.71
C PRO A 80 7.53 16.67 -6.83
N GLY A 81 8.30 17.57 -6.22
CA GLY A 81 8.00 19.01 -6.15
C GLY A 81 7.63 19.55 -4.76
N LEU A 82 7.43 18.68 -3.76
CA LEU A 82 7.24 19.08 -2.35
C LEU A 82 8.43 18.61 -1.50
N LEU A 83 9.64 18.90 -1.96
CA LEU A 83 10.84 18.77 -1.15
C LEU A 83 10.86 19.92 -0.14
N ARG A 84 10.10 19.82 0.96
CA ARG A 84 10.50 20.54 2.18
C ARG A 84 11.78 19.87 2.64
N THR A 85 12.92 20.45 2.25
CA THR A 85 14.18 20.27 2.94
C THR A 85 13.98 20.71 4.39
N GLN A 86 13.66 19.77 5.26
CA GLN A 86 13.77 20.03 6.69
C GLN A 86 15.26 19.89 7.05
N PRO A 87 15.94 20.97 7.45
CA PRO A 87 17.32 20.85 7.90
C PRO A 87 17.34 19.95 9.12
N ARG A 88 18.24 18.96 9.11
CA ARG A 88 18.60 18.21 10.32
C ARG A 88 19.36 19.17 11.22
N GLY A 89 18.76 19.50 12.36
CA GLY A 89 19.50 20.03 13.52
C GLY A 89 20.24 18.92 14.23
#